data_AF-A0AAD8KGN1-F1
#
_entry.id   AF-A0AAD8KGN1-F1
#
_cell.length_a   1.000
_cell.length_b   1.000
_cell.length_c   1.000
_cell.angle_alpha   90.00
_cell.angle_beta   90.00
_cell.angle_gamma   90.00
#
_symmetry.space_group_name_H-M   'P 1'
#
loop_
_entity.id
_entity.type
_entity.pdbx_description
1 polymer ?
#
loop_
_entity_poly.entity_id
_entity_poly.type
_entity_poly.pdbx_seq_one_letter_code
_entity_poly.pdbx_strand_id
1 'polypeptide(L)'
;MVNGFQNGSLASRLGIPMIYGIDVVHGNNNVYKATIFPHNVGLGVTRDPELIKKIGAATALEVRATGINYAFAPCIAVCRDPRWGRCFESYSEDPTIVRQMTELIPCLQGDILGLQGDIPASSRKGVPFVGGKEKVVACAKHFVGYGGTTKAINENNTVISPHG
;
A
#
# COMPACT_ATOMS: atom_id res chain seq x y z
N MET A 1 -15.39 -16.22 6.11
CA MET A 1 -15.22 -16.19 4.65
C MET A 1 -13.83 -16.67 4.22
N VAL A 2 -12.74 -15.96 4.52
CA VAL A 2 -11.37 -16.27 4.03
C VAL A 2 -10.96 -17.73 4.26
N ASN A 3 -11.17 -18.27 5.47
CA ASN A 3 -10.85 -19.68 5.78
C ASN A 3 -11.60 -20.69 4.90
N GLY A 4 -12.82 -20.36 4.45
CA GLY A 4 -13.58 -21.22 3.54
C GLY A 4 -12.90 -21.35 2.19
N PHE A 5 -12.48 -20.21 1.61
CA PHE A 5 -11.71 -20.21 0.37
C PHE A 5 -10.32 -20.85 0.55
N GLN A 6 -9.68 -20.62 1.70
CA GLN A 6 -8.41 -21.24 2.03
C GLN A 6 -8.52 -22.76 2.05
N ASN A 7 -9.51 -23.32 2.75
CA ASN A 7 -9.75 -24.76 2.80
C ASN A 7 -10.00 -25.34 1.39
N GLY A 8 -10.72 -24.60 0.54
CA GLY A 8 -10.89 -24.96 -0.88
C GLY A 8 -9.56 -25.04 -1.63
N SER A 9 -8.66 -24.06 -1.49
CA SER A 9 -7.32 -24.09 -2.12
C SER A 9 -6.46 -25.26 -1.63
N LEU A 10 -6.53 -25.56 -0.33
CA LEU A 10 -5.74 -26.62 0.30
C LEU A 10 -6.22 -28.03 -0.06
N ALA A 11 -7.46 -28.18 -0.52
CA ALA A 11 -8.00 -29.45 -1.01
C ALA A 11 -7.52 -29.82 -2.42
N SER A 12 -6.80 -28.93 -3.12
CA SER A 12 -6.19 -29.23 -4.42
C SER A 12 -5.07 -30.28 -4.29
N ARG A 13 -4.71 -30.94 -5.40
CA ARG A 13 -3.66 -31.98 -5.43
C ARG A 13 -2.36 -31.60 -4.73
N LEU A 14 -1.96 -30.33 -4.83
CA LEU A 14 -0.72 -29.81 -4.27
C LEU A 14 -0.90 -29.04 -2.95
N GLY A 15 -2.14 -28.79 -2.52
CA GLY A 15 -2.42 -28.06 -1.29
C GLY A 15 -1.78 -26.67 -1.23
N ILE A 16 -1.67 -25.97 -2.36
CA ILE A 16 -1.04 -24.64 -2.41
C ILE A 16 -2.01 -23.62 -1.79
N PRO A 17 -1.60 -22.87 -0.75
CA PRO A 17 -2.45 -21.87 -0.11
C PRO A 17 -2.68 -20.68 -1.05
N MET A 18 -3.89 -20.11 -1.02
CA MET A 18 -4.17 -18.86 -1.72
C MET A 18 -3.71 -17.64 -0.91
N ILE A 19 -3.56 -16.51 -1.62
CA ILE A 19 -3.41 -15.17 -1.04
C ILE A 19 -4.68 -14.38 -1.35
N TYR A 20 -5.23 -13.69 -0.36
CA TYR A 20 -6.44 -12.89 -0.49
C TYR A 20 -6.06 -11.41 -0.44
N GLY A 21 -6.34 -10.69 -1.53
CA GLY A 21 -6.06 -9.26 -1.68
C GLY A 21 -7.29 -8.39 -1.42
N ILE A 22 -7.09 -7.20 -0.86
CA ILE A 22 -8.13 -6.17 -0.71
C ILE A 22 -7.54 -4.77 -0.83
N ASP A 23 -8.34 -3.78 -1.22
CA ASP A 23 -7.95 -2.38 -1.20
C ASP A 23 -7.94 -1.83 0.23
N VAL A 24 -6.75 -1.42 0.68
CA VAL A 24 -6.49 -0.93 2.04
C VAL A 24 -5.87 0.46 1.95
N VAL A 25 -6.56 1.39 1.30
CA VAL A 25 -6.00 2.68 0.85
C VAL A 25 -6.01 3.79 1.91
N HIS A 26 -6.67 3.57 3.04
CA HIS A 26 -6.73 4.49 4.19
C HIS A 26 -7.26 3.78 5.45
N GLY A 27 -6.67 2.62 5.76
CA GLY A 27 -7.20 1.64 6.74
C GLY A 27 -7.94 0.49 6.04
N ASN A 28 -8.48 -0.47 6.81
CA ASN A 28 -9.24 -1.62 6.30
C ASN A 28 -10.66 -1.23 5.86
N ASN A 29 -10.72 -0.25 4.97
CA ASN A 29 -11.86 0.61 4.63
C ASN A 29 -13.11 -0.10 4.11
N ASN A 30 -12.98 -1.31 3.58
CA ASN A 30 -14.12 -2.11 3.12
C ASN A 30 -14.87 -2.81 4.27
N VAL A 31 -14.29 -2.84 5.48
CA VAL A 31 -14.84 -3.60 6.61
C VAL A 31 -15.57 -2.67 7.57
N TYR A 32 -16.80 -3.06 7.91
CA TYR A 32 -17.63 -2.33 8.85
C TYR A 32 -16.91 -2.14 10.21
N LYS A 33 -16.88 -0.90 10.70
CA LYS A 33 -16.20 -0.46 11.94
C LYS A 33 -14.66 -0.52 11.92
N ALA A 34 -14.02 -0.78 10.79
CA ALA A 34 -12.58 -0.57 10.67
C ALA A 34 -12.22 0.91 10.87
N THR A 35 -11.01 1.18 11.37
CA THR A 35 -10.51 2.54 11.48
C THR A 35 -10.30 3.12 10.09
N ILE A 36 -10.82 4.33 9.87
CA ILE A 36 -10.64 5.07 8.63
C ILE A 36 -9.68 6.22 8.88
N PHE A 37 -8.51 6.15 8.26
CA PHE A 37 -7.50 7.20 8.32
C PHE A 37 -7.77 8.28 7.26
N PRO A 38 -7.16 9.48 7.38
CA PRO A 38 -7.12 10.45 6.29
C PRO A 38 -6.57 9.81 5.01
N HIS A 39 -7.09 10.22 3.85
CA HIS A 39 -6.51 9.82 2.57
C HIS A 39 -5.13 10.42 2.36
N ASN A 40 -4.38 9.82 1.43
CA ASN A 40 -2.96 10.09 1.20
C ASN A 40 -2.63 11.56 0.99
N VAL A 41 -3.47 12.35 0.30
CA VAL A 41 -3.23 13.79 0.13
C VAL A 41 -3.13 14.53 1.48
N GLY A 42 -3.99 14.18 2.44
CA GLY A 42 -3.95 14.75 3.79
C GLY A 42 -2.77 14.22 4.61
N LEU A 43 -2.44 12.94 4.45
CA LEU A 43 -1.25 12.34 5.07
C LEU A 43 0.05 12.94 4.51
N GLY A 44 0.07 13.30 3.24
CA GLY A 44 1.19 14.00 2.64
C GLY A 44 1.47 15.33 3.35
N VAL A 45 0.43 16.11 3.66
CA VAL A 45 0.53 17.42 4.33
C VAL A 45 1.25 17.33 5.68
N THR A 46 1.17 16.20 6.39
CA THR A 46 1.83 16.05 7.70
C THR A 46 3.35 16.09 7.62
N ARG A 47 3.93 15.69 6.47
CA ARG A 47 5.38 15.51 6.28
C ARG A 47 6.00 14.62 7.36
N ASP A 48 5.23 13.66 7.87
CA ASP A 48 5.61 12.79 8.99
C ASP A 48 5.62 11.31 8.56
N PRO A 49 6.75 10.79 8.08
CA PRO A 49 6.87 9.38 7.67
C PRO A 49 6.71 8.38 8.83
N GLU A 50 7.04 8.79 10.06
CA GLU A 50 6.86 7.95 11.26
C GLU A 50 5.38 7.76 11.58
N LEU A 51 4.57 8.81 11.39
CA LEU A 51 3.11 8.69 11.43
C LEU A 51 2.60 7.70 10.37
N ILE A 52 3.11 7.75 9.14
CA ILE A 52 2.71 6.81 8.09
C ILE A 52 3.08 5.37 8.46
N LYS A 53 4.27 5.17 9.04
CA LYS A 53 4.71 3.86 9.55
C LYS A 53 3.73 3.31 10.60
N LYS A 54 3.30 4.15 11.55
CA LYS A 54 2.29 3.80 12.57
C LYS A 54 0.94 3.44 11.95
N ILE A 55 0.49 4.21 10.95
CA ILE A 55 -0.74 3.92 10.21
C ILE A 55 -0.63 2.56 9.51
N GLY A 56 0.50 2.27 8.86
CA GLY A 56 0.76 0.97 8.22
C GLY A 56 0.72 -0.18 9.23
N ALA A 57 1.30 0.01 10.42
CA ALA A 57 1.30 -0.98 11.50
C ALA A 57 -0.13 -1.31 11.98
N ALA A 58 -0.92 -0.28 12.31
CA ALA A 58 -2.31 -0.43 12.75
C ALA A 58 -3.17 -1.07 11.65
N THR A 59 -3.00 -0.61 10.41
CA THR A 59 -3.70 -1.12 9.24
C THR A 59 -3.41 -2.60 9.00
N ALA A 60 -2.16 -3.05 9.14
CA ALA A 60 -1.80 -4.47 8.99
C ALA A 60 -2.55 -5.36 10.00
N LEU A 61 -2.66 -4.92 11.25
CA LEU A 61 -3.40 -5.64 12.29
C LEU A 61 -4.89 -5.72 11.97
N GLU A 62 -5.51 -4.62 11.53
CA GLU A 62 -6.93 -4.61 11.16
C GLU A 62 -7.24 -5.47 9.93
N VAL A 63 -6.34 -5.53 8.95
CA VAL A 63 -6.46 -6.42 7.79
C VAL A 63 -6.31 -7.89 8.21
N ARG A 64 -5.36 -8.17 9.11
CA ARG A 64 -5.19 -9.52 9.66
C ARG A 64 -6.36 -9.96 10.54
N ALA A 65 -7.02 -9.03 11.24
CA ALA A 65 -8.24 -9.30 12.01
C ALA A 65 -9.38 -9.87 11.14
N THR A 66 -9.39 -9.57 9.84
CA THR A 66 -10.38 -10.11 8.89
C THR A 66 -9.89 -11.37 8.16
N GLY A 67 -8.71 -11.89 8.54
CA GLY A 67 -8.07 -13.07 7.93
C GLY A 67 -7.33 -12.78 6.61
N ILE A 68 -7.35 -11.53 6.13
CA ILE A 68 -6.77 -11.13 4.84
C ILE A 68 -5.25 -10.95 5.00
N ASN A 69 -4.48 -11.23 3.94
CA ASN A 69 -3.01 -11.29 4.00
C ASN A 69 -2.31 -10.43 2.95
N TYR A 70 -3.04 -9.75 2.06
CA TYR A 70 -2.50 -8.87 1.04
C TYR A 70 -3.29 -7.56 0.95
N ALA A 71 -2.58 -6.43 1.12
CA ALA A 71 -3.11 -5.09 1.02
C ALA A 71 -2.65 -4.42 -0.29
N PHE A 72 -3.62 -3.93 -1.08
CA PHE A 72 -3.33 -3.12 -2.27
C PHE A 72 -3.00 -1.67 -1.88
N ALA A 73 -1.89 -1.47 -1.18
CA ALA A 73 -1.39 -0.16 -0.75
C ALA A 73 0.14 -0.20 -0.58
N PRO A 74 0.84 0.95 -0.71
CA PRO A 74 0.36 2.30 -1.00
C PRO A 74 0.14 2.60 -2.48
N CYS A 75 -0.77 3.54 -2.75
CA CYS A 75 -0.73 4.31 -3.99
C CYS A 75 0.42 5.33 -3.91
N ILE A 76 1.44 5.16 -4.75
CA ILE A 76 2.63 6.03 -4.85
C ILE A 76 2.61 6.84 -6.16
N ALA A 77 1.42 7.10 -6.69
CA ALA A 77 1.25 8.03 -7.80
C ALA A 77 1.71 9.43 -7.36
N VAL A 78 2.37 10.14 -8.27
CA VAL A 78 2.66 11.57 -8.14
C VAL A 78 1.61 12.30 -8.96
N CYS A 79 0.57 12.84 -8.32
CA CYS A 79 -0.52 13.52 -9.03
C CYS A 79 0.00 14.85 -9.59
N ARG A 80 -0.04 15.02 -10.91
CA ARG A 80 0.43 16.24 -11.60
C ARG A 80 -0.70 17.17 -12.03
N ASP A 81 -1.94 16.72 -11.90
CA ASP A 81 -3.13 17.47 -12.28
C ASP A 81 -4.29 17.10 -11.34
N PRO A 82 -4.76 18.05 -10.49
CA PRO A 82 -5.75 17.77 -9.46
C PRO A 82 -7.14 17.47 -10.00
N ARG A 83 -7.39 17.66 -11.30
CA ARG A 83 -8.64 17.22 -11.95
C ARG A 83 -8.77 15.70 -11.97
N TRP A 84 -7.67 14.99 -11.74
CA TRP A 84 -7.65 13.54 -11.72
C TRP A 84 -8.44 13.00 -10.53
N GLY A 85 -9.44 12.17 -10.79
CA GLY A 85 -10.37 11.66 -9.77
C GLY A 85 -9.73 10.85 -8.64
N ARG A 86 -8.46 10.45 -8.77
CA ARG A 86 -7.69 9.73 -7.74
C ARG A 86 -6.57 10.57 -7.13
N CYS A 87 -6.56 11.88 -7.35
CA CYS A 87 -5.51 12.75 -6.82
C CYS A 87 -5.44 12.69 -5.28
N PHE A 88 -6.56 12.42 -4.59
CA PHE A 88 -6.58 12.23 -3.14
C PHE A 88 -5.80 10.97 -2.67
N GLU A 89 -5.57 10.00 -3.55
CA GLU A 89 -4.75 8.81 -3.28
C GLU A 89 -3.25 9.07 -3.50
N SER A 90 -2.88 10.23 -4.06
CA SER A 90 -1.49 10.66 -4.12
C SER A 90 -1.12 11.43 -2.86
N TYR A 91 0.07 11.18 -2.31
CA TYR A 91 0.55 11.95 -1.16
C TYR A 91 0.94 13.38 -1.53
N SER A 92 1.42 13.62 -2.75
CA SER A 92 1.88 14.92 -3.20
C SER A 92 2.10 14.96 -4.70
N GLU A 93 2.08 16.16 -5.27
CA GLU A 93 2.62 16.43 -6.61
C GLU A 93 4.15 16.41 -6.66
N ASP A 94 4.82 16.49 -5.50
CA ASP A 94 6.27 16.41 -5.35
C ASP A 94 6.71 14.95 -5.08
N PRO A 95 7.54 14.36 -5.96
CA PRO A 95 8.02 12.99 -5.81
C PRO A 95 8.86 12.75 -4.55
N THR A 96 9.48 13.80 -3.99
CA THR A 96 10.29 13.71 -2.75
C THR A 96 9.42 13.34 -1.57
N ILE A 97 8.25 13.97 -1.44
CA ILE A 97 7.28 13.68 -0.39
C ILE A 97 6.69 12.28 -0.60
N VAL A 98 6.30 11.92 -1.83
CA VAL A 98 5.79 10.57 -2.14
C VAL A 98 6.82 9.50 -1.76
N ARG A 99 8.11 9.73 -2.02
CA ARG A 99 9.20 8.84 -1.61
C ARG A 99 9.33 8.73 -0.08
N GLN A 100 9.18 9.83 0.66
CA GLN A 100 9.18 9.77 2.13
C GLN A 100 7.98 8.98 2.67
N MET A 101 6.81 9.04 2.02
CA MET A 101 5.62 8.30 2.47
C MET A 101 5.67 6.80 2.14
N THR A 102 6.73 6.28 1.49
CA THR A 102 6.87 4.83 1.27
C THR A 102 7.06 4.05 2.58
N GLU A 103 7.29 4.74 3.71
CA GLU A 103 7.36 4.14 5.04
C GLU A 103 6.09 3.41 5.50
N LEU A 104 4.99 3.51 4.73
CA LEU A 104 3.85 2.61 4.89
C LEU A 104 4.22 1.12 4.71
N ILE A 105 5.17 0.79 3.82
CA ILE A 105 5.48 -0.60 3.40
C ILE A 105 6.47 -1.27 4.40
N PRO A 106 7.78 -0.93 4.42
CA PRO A 106 8.66 -1.13 5.56
C PRO A 106 9.40 0.18 5.93
N CYS A 107 9.99 0.27 7.12
CA CYS A 107 11.11 1.19 7.35
C CYS A 107 12.32 0.40 7.80
N LEU A 108 13.48 0.79 7.31
CA LEU A 108 14.75 0.34 7.83
C LEU A 108 14.91 0.92 9.24
N GLN A 109 14.90 0.05 10.26
CA GLN A 109 15.14 0.36 11.69
C GLN A 109 14.03 1.17 12.40
N GLY A 110 13.69 0.75 13.63
CA GLY A 110 12.76 1.40 14.55
C GLY A 110 11.80 0.42 15.24
N ASP A 111 11.19 0.81 16.36
CA ASP A 111 10.35 -0.09 17.19
C ASP A 111 8.95 -0.38 16.61
N ILE A 112 8.57 0.34 15.56
CA ILE A 112 7.25 0.25 14.92
C ILE A 112 7.42 -0.48 13.60
N LEU A 113 6.50 -1.35 13.22
CA LEU A 113 6.62 -2.17 12.01
C LEU A 113 5.47 -1.84 11.06
N GLY A 114 5.75 -1.30 9.88
CA GLY A 114 4.75 -0.96 8.84
C GLY A 114 3.95 -2.17 8.32
N LEU A 115 3.40 -2.08 7.10
CA LEU A 115 2.56 -3.15 6.54
C LEU A 115 3.27 -4.51 6.50
N GLN A 116 4.52 -4.54 6.04
CA GLN A 116 5.32 -5.76 5.87
C GLN A 116 6.26 -6.05 7.04
N GLY A 117 6.49 -5.09 7.93
CA GLY A 117 7.53 -5.17 8.97
C GLY A 117 8.94 -4.91 8.44
N ASP A 118 9.94 -5.07 9.31
CA ASP A 118 11.30 -4.62 9.04
C ASP A 118 12.06 -5.64 8.20
N ILE A 119 12.55 -5.17 7.05
CA ILE A 119 13.38 -5.95 6.15
C ILE A 119 14.73 -6.21 6.86
N PRO A 120 15.18 -7.47 6.98
CA PRO A 120 16.50 -7.78 7.54
C PRO A 120 17.61 -7.02 6.81
N ALA A 121 18.59 -6.50 7.54
CA ALA A 121 19.67 -5.68 6.98
C ALA A 121 20.49 -6.39 5.88
N SER A 122 20.52 -7.73 5.90
CA SER A 122 21.18 -8.57 4.89
C SER A 122 20.35 -8.80 3.63
N SER A 123 19.13 -8.27 3.55
CA SER A 123 18.22 -8.52 2.43
C SER A 123 18.67 -7.82 1.15
N ARG A 124 18.54 -8.51 0.02
CA ARG A 124 18.80 -7.93 -1.30
C ARG A 124 17.65 -7.04 -1.74
N LYS A 125 17.97 -5.84 -2.27
CA LYS A 125 16.99 -4.94 -2.88
C LYS A 125 16.19 -5.64 -3.98
N GLY A 126 14.87 -5.46 -3.98
CA GLY A 126 13.95 -6.03 -4.97
C GLY A 126 13.43 -7.44 -4.63
N VAL A 127 13.84 -8.01 -3.50
CA VAL A 127 13.29 -9.29 -3.01
C VAL A 127 12.05 -9.03 -2.15
N PRO A 128 10.94 -9.77 -2.34
CA PRO A 128 9.74 -9.61 -1.52
C PRO A 128 9.98 -10.03 -0.06
N PHE A 129 9.33 -9.33 0.88
CA PHE A 129 9.43 -9.60 2.31
C PHE A 129 8.08 -9.43 3.02
N VAL A 130 7.82 -10.27 4.03
CA VAL A 130 6.72 -10.09 5.00
C VAL A 130 7.14 -10.70 6.34
N GLY A 131 7.16 -9.88 7.40
CA GLY A 131 7.73 -10.19 8.71
C GLY A 131 6.87 -11.08 9.62
N GLY A 132 5.95 -11.88 9.06
CA GLY A 132 5.17 -12.87 9.80
C GLY A 132 3.66 -12.71 9.71
N LYS A 133 2.94 -13.47 10.56
CA LYS A 133 1.49 -13.65 10.49
C LYS A 133 0.66 -12.41 10.84
N GLU A 134 1.25 -11.44 11.55
CA GLU A 134 0.61 -10.17 11.93
C GLU A 134 0.86 -9.06 10.89
N LYS A 135 1.65 -9.36 9.85
CA LYS A 135 2.00 -8.45 8.76
C LYS A 135 1.33 -8.85 7.47
N VAL A 136 1.13 -7.93 6.55
CA VAL A 136 0.46 -8.18 5.28
C VAL A 136 1.42 -7.93 4.13
N VAL A 137 1.23 -8.62 3.02
CA VAL A 137 1.90 -8.25 1.77
C VAL A 137 1.39 -6.87 1.37
N ALA A 138 2.27 -6.02 0.86
CA ALA A 138 1.95 -4.68 0.38
C ALA A 138 2.09 -4.59 -1.15
N CYS A 139 1.55 -3.52 -1.74
CA CYS A 139 1.50 -3.31 -3.18
C CYS A 139 1.83 -1.85 -3.51
N ALA A 140 3.04 -1.58 -3.99
CA ALA A 140 3.37 -0.28 -4.57
C ALA A 140 2.64 -0.15 -5.91
N LYS A 141 1.64 0.75 -5.97
CA LYS A 141 0.78 0.93 -7.16
C LYS A 141 0.62 2.41 -7.56
N HIS A 142 0.28 2.74 -8.80
CA HIS A 142 0.19 1.87 -9.98
C HIS A 142 1.41 2.17 -10.86
N PHE A 143 2.17 1.13 -11.19
CA PHE A 143 3.38 1.29 -11.99
C PHE A 143 3.02 1.43 -13.48
N VAL A 144 3.41 2.50 -14.19
CA VAL A 144 4.01 3.75 -13.73
C VAL A 144 3.37 4.94 -14.46
N GLY A 145 3.55 6.15 -13.95
CA GLY A 145 3.06 7.38 -14.60
C GLY A 145 1.57 7.66 -14.39
N TYR A 146 0.91 6.92 -13.51
CA TYR A 146 -0.54 6.96 -13.34
C TYR A 146 -1.10 8.33 -12.94
N GLY A 147 -0.35 9.14 -12.18
CA GLY A 147 -0.75 10.49 -11.80
C GLY A 147 -0.46 11.58 -12.84
N GLY A 148 0.09 11.23 -14.00
CA GLY A 148 0.53 12.16 -15.05
C GLY A 148 -0.31 12.15 -16.33
N THR A 149 -1.53 11.62 -16.27
CA THR A 149 -2.33 11.41 -17.47
C THR A 149 -2.77 12.71 -18.13
N THR A 150 -2.88 12.69 -19.45
CA THR A 150 -3.28 13.84 -20.26
C THR A 150 -4.66 14.33 -19.85
N LYS A 151 -4.75 15.62 -19.49
CA LYS A 151 -5.97 16.27 -18.97
C LYS A 151 -6.54 15.59 -17.72
N ALA A 152 -5.71 14.88 -16.96
CA ALA A 152 -6.10 14.19 -15.73
C ALA A 152 -7.20 13.14 -15.92
N ILE A 153 -7.41 12.65 -17.14
CA ILE A 153 -8.41 11.62 -17.41
C ILE A 153 -7.88 10.30 -16.84
N ASN A 154 -8.66 9.64 -16.00
CA ASN A 154 -8.28 8.37 -15.41
C ASN A 154 -7.98 7.33 -16.51
N GLU A 155 -6.94 6.51 -16.32
CA GLU A 155 -6.51 5.46 -17.26
C GLU A 155 -6.09 5.96 -18.66
N ASN A 156 -5.93 7.28 -18.84
CA ASN A 156 -5.51 7.86 -20.11
C ASN A 156 -3.98 7.86 -20.29
N ASN A 157 -3.52 8.32 -21.45
CA ASN A 157 -2.12 8.38 -21.82
C ASN A 157 -1.33 9.41 -20.98
N THR A 158 -0.19 9.00 -20.44
CA THR A 158 0.80 9.88 -19.81
C THR A 158 1.89 10.21 -20.83
N VAL A 159 1.95 11.47 -21.27
CA VAL A 159 2.90 11.93 -22.31
C VAL A 159 4.03 12.72 -21.65
N ILE A 160 5.19 12.11 -21.51
CA ILE A 160 6.38 12.73 -20.91
C ILE A 160 7.65 12.06 -21.45
N SER A 161 8.76 12.79 -21.46
CA SER A 161 10.07 12.21 -21.79
C SER A 161 10.62 11.39 -20.59
N PRO A 162 11.59 10.48 -20.80
CA PRO A 162 12.27 9.80 -19.68
C PRO A 162 13.00 10.75 -18.71
N HIS A 163 13.24 12.00 -19.10
CA HIS A 163 13.95 13.00 -18.30
C HIS A 163 13.01 13.92 -17.50
N GLY A 164 11.69 13.78 -17.66
CA GLY A 164 10.71 14.72 -17.11
C GLY A 164 10.50 15.92 -18.02
#